data_AF-A0A6B0Y586-F1
#
_entry.id   AF-A0A6B0Y586-F1
#
_cell.length_a   1.000
_cell.length_b   1.000
_cell.length_c   1.000
_cell.angle_alpha   90.00
_cell.angle_beta   90.00
_cell.angle_gamma   90.00
#
_symmetry.space_group_name_H-M   'P 1'
#
loop_
_entity.id
_entity.type
_entity.pdbx_description
1 polymer ?
#
loop_
_entity_poly.entity_id
_entity_poly.type
_entity_poly.pdbx_seq_one_letter_code
_entity_poly.pdbx_strand_id
1 'polypeptide(L)'
;MDSRLHEMMSGVVLEEQVTDSEFYEPDFVNYVLARVKILARINSDMTVLLPKGIPKFFNKLRMITTQDLQFLQKGDHDKIFVGHIRSGSKVLTNAEVWLDAFKIFSHHVLIPATTGRGKSNLVKTILYHLLNSNRVGALVLDAHNEYYGQKDIGLKDHPIQGTTLYIIHPQTHLRARDIL
;
A
#
# COMPACT_ATOMS: atom_id res chain seq x y z
N MET A 1 -35.76 -7.59 8.42
CA MET A 1 -36.03 -6.15 8.66
C MET A 1 -35.52 -5.41 7.44
N ASP A 2 -36.40 -4.60 6.86
CA ASP A 2 -36.48 -4.31 5.43
C ASP A 2 -35.36 -3.40 4.92
N SER A 3 -34.52 -3.91 4.00
CA SER A 3 -33.44 -3.13 3.38
C SER A 3 -33.98 -1.95 2.59
N ARG A 4 -35.18 -2.09 2.01
CA ARG A 4 -35.86 -1.04 1.26
C ARG A 4 -36.12 0.21 2.09
N LEU A 5 -36.46 0.06 3.36
CA LEU A 5 -36.80 1.20 4.22
C LEU A 5 -35.56 2.05 4.50
N HIS A 6 -34.39 1.44 4.65
CA HIS A 6 -33.11 2.16 4.78
C HIS A 6 -32.66 2.81 3.47
N GLU A 7 -32.90 2.15 2.33
CA GLU A 7 -32.63 2.69 1.00
C GLU A 7 -33.48 3.94 0.73
N MET A 8 -34.79 3.88 0.99
CA MET A 8 -35.71 5.00 0.83
C MET A 8 -35.35 6.19 1.73
N MET A 9 -35.04 5.94 3.02
CA MET A 9 -34.60 7.00 3.93
C MET A 9 -33.29 7.66 3.46
N SER A 10 -32.38 6.89 2.85
CA SER A 10 -31.13 7.45 2.31
C SER A 10 -31.36 8.34 1.09
N GLY A 11 -32.32 8.00 0.23
CA GLY A 11 -32.70 8.82 -0.92
C GLY A 11 -33.25 10.17 -0.48
N VAL A 12 -34.23 10.17 0.43
CA VAL A 12 -34.87 11.39 0.94
C VAL A 12 -33.87 12.35 1.60
N VAL A 13 -32.95 11.85 2.42
CA VAL A 13 -31.92 12.70 3.09
C VAL A 13 -30.93 13.32 2.10
N LEU A 14 -30.64 12.63 0.98
CA LEU A 14 -29.77 13.15 -0.08
C LEU A 14 -30.50 14.21 -0.92
N GLU A 15 -31.78 14.00 -1.19
CA GLU A 15 -32.64 14.90 -1.97
C GLU A 15 -32.99 16.19 -1.21
N GLU A 16 -33.24 16.12 0.10
CA GLU A 16 -33.47 17.32 0.93
C GLU A 16 -32.26 18.29 0.95
N GLN A 17 -31.06 17.82 0.56
CA GLN A 17 -29.86 18.66 0.43
C GLN A 17 -29.68 19.25 -0.98
N VAL A 18 -30.51 18.87 -1.96
CA VAL A 18 -30.47 19.35 -3.35
C VAL A 18 -31.69 20.26 -3.57
N THR A 19 -31.45 21.57 -3.62
CA THR A 19 -32.49 22.62 -3.70
C THR A 19 -33.21 22.74 -5.05
N ASP A 20 -32.89 21.93 -6.05
CA ASP A 20 -33.57 21.91 -7.35
C ASP A 20 -34.35 20.60 -7.53
N SER A 21 -35.62 20.62 -7.13
CA SER A 21 -36.57 19.52 -7.27
C SER A 21 -37.44 19.76 -8.50
N GLU A 22 -36.93 19.44 -9.69
CA GLU A 22 -37.76 19.34 -10.89
C GLU A 22 -37.73 17.89 -11.40
N PHE A 23 -38.89 17.23 -11.27
CA PHE A 23 -39.25 15.85 -11.65
C PHE A 23 -38.87 14.71 -10.67
N TYR A 24 -39.90 14.21 -9.97
CA TYR A 24 -39.88 12.96 -9.20
C TYR A 24 -40.74 11.92 -9.95
N GLU A 25 -40.09 10.98 -10.64
CA GLU A 25 -40.74 9.75 -11.12
C GLU A 25 -40.45 8.63 -10.10
N PRO A 26 -41.45 8.15 -9.34
CA PRO A 26 -41.25 7.15 -8.28
C PRO A 26 -40.60 5.85 -8.76
N ASP A 27 -40.76 5.53 -10.05
CA ASP A 27 -40.26 4.31 -10.68
C ASP A 27 -38.82 4.45 -11.23
N PHE A 28 -38.23 5.65 -11.18
CA PHE A 28 -36.93 5.98 -11.79
C PHE A 28 -35.85 6.37 -10.77
N VAL A 29 -35.77 5.65 -9.65
CA VAL A 29 -34.69 5.85 -8.66
C VAL A 29 -33.46 5.02 -9.04
N ASN A 30 -32.43 5.69 -9.55
CA ASN A 30 -31.12 5.09 -9.75
C ASN A 30 -30.21 5.37 -8.54
N TYR A 31 -29.69 4.32 -7.92
CA TYR A 31 -28.72 4.45 -6.82
C TYR A 31 -27.48 3.58 -7.08
N VAL A 32 -26.34 4.04 -6.56
CA VAL A 32 -25.09 3.29 -6.57
C VAL A 32 -24.81 2.77 -5.17
N LEU A 33 -24.85 1.45 -5.00
CA LEU A 33 -24.43 0.82 -3.75
C LEU A 33 -22.92 0.58 -3.75
N ALA A 34 -22.25 1.02 -2.69
CA ALA A 34 -20.85 0.73 -2.44
C ALA A 34 -20.70 -0.04 -1.14
N ARG A 35 -19.95 -1.15 -1.16
CA ARG A 35 -19.62 -1.90 0.05
C ARG A 35 -18.33 -1.36 0.66
N VAL A 36 -18.38 -0.95 1.92
CA VAL A 36 -17.23 -0.44 2.66
C VAL A 36 -16.84 -1.44 3.75
N LYS A 37 -15.53 -1.72 3.88
CA LYS A 37 -14.97 -2.45 5.00
C LYS A 37 -14.26 -1.47 5.92
N ILE A 38 -14.64 -1.45 7.20
CA ILE A 38 -13.97 -0.61 8.20
C ILE A 38 -12.61 -1.26 8.51
N LEU A 39 -11.52 -0.54 8.25
CA LEU A 39 -10.16 -1.03 8.46
C LEU A 39 -9.58 -0.56 9.80
N ALA A 40 -9.76 0.72 10.12
CA ALA A 40 -9.21 1.35 11.31
C ALA A 40 -10.08 2.53 11.74
N ARG A 41 -9.96 2.93 13.00
CA ARG A 41 -10.45 4.20 13.54
C ARG A 41 -9.26 5.10 13.81
N ILE A 42 -9.28 6.31 13.27
CA ILE A 42 -8.25 7.33 13.49
C ILE A 42 -8.88 8.41 14.36
N ASN A 43 -8.28 8.68 15.52
CA ASN A 43 -8.73 9.73 16.42
C ASN A 43 -8.09 11.08 16.03
N SER A 44 -8.55 12.17 16.67
CA SER A 44 -8.04 13.53 16.42
C SER A 44 -6.56 13.71 16.77
N ASP A 45 -6.02 12.87 17.65
CA ASP A 45 -4.61 12.82 18.03
C ASP A 45 -3.77 11.91 17.11
N MET A 46 -4.31 11.49 15.96
CA MET A 46 -3.71 10.56 14.99
C MET A 46 -3.45 9.15 15.53
N THR A 47 -4.01 8.78 16.70
CA THR A 47 -3.95 7.40 17.17
C THR A 47 -4.81 6.49 16.31
N VAL A 48 -4.25 5.35 15.92
CA VAL A 48 -4.91 4.34 15.08
C VAL A 48 -5.35 3.18 15.95
N LEU A 49 -6.66 2.92 15.97
CA LEU A 49 -7.28 1.86 16.75
C LEU A 49 -8.03 0.87 15.87
N LEU A 50 -8.14 -0.36 16.35
CA LEU A 50 -9.06 -1.33 15.75
C LEU A 50 -10.50 -0.81 15.86
N PRO A 51 -11.31 -0.92 14.80
CA PRO A 51 -12.69 -0.47 14.83
C PRO A 51 -13.51 -1.40 15.72
N LYS A 52 -13.95 -0.90 16.88
CA LYS A 52 -14.80 -1.64 17.84
C LYS A 52 -16.29 -1.41 17.66
N GLY A 53 -16.69 -0.60 16.68
CA GLY A 53 -18.08 -0.21 16.47
C GLY A 53 -18.34 0.20 15.03
N ILE A 54 -19.62 0.28 14.71
CA ILE A 54 -20.12 0.65 13.38
C ILE A 54 -20.28 2.18 13.34
N PRO A 55 -19.97 2.86 12.22
CA PRO A 55 -20.28 4.27 12.04
C PRO A 55 -21.77 4.54 12.25
N LYS A 56 -22.11 5.77 12.66
CA LYS A 56 -23.51 6.19 12.73
C LYS A 56 -24.12 6.12 11.33
N PHE A 57 -25.41 5.78 11.26
CA PHE A 57 -26.18 5.83 10.03
C PHE A 57 -26.16 7.24 9.43
N PHE A 58 -26.22 7.32 8.10
CA PHE A 58 -26.22 8.56 7.33
C PHE A 58 -25.00 9.48 7.57
N ASN A 59 -23.90 8.92 8.08
CA ASN A 59 -22.64 9.66 8.14
C ASN A 59 -22.15 10.02 6.73
N LYS A 60 -21.67 11.26 6.57
CA LYS A 60 -21.02 11.70 5.34
C LYS A 60 -19.73 10.91 5.12
N LEU A 61 -19.57 10.37 3.92
CA LEU A 61 -18.34 9.73 3.47
C LEU A 61 -17.56 10.72 2.61
N ARG A 62 -16.23 10.68 2.71
CA ARG A 62 -15.33 11.44 1.83
C ARG A 62 -14.16 10.57 1.42
N MET A 63 -13.53 10.96 0.31
CA MET A 63 -12.26 10.36 -0.11
C MET A 63 -11.18 10.60 0.94
N ILE A 64 -10.28 9.63 1.08
CA ILE A 64 -9.13 9.73 1.98
C ILE A 64 -8.13 10.75 1.43
N THR A 65 -7.54 11.54 2.31
CA THR A 65 -6.50 12.52 1.98
C THR A 65 -5.16 12.12 2.61
N THR A 66 -4.08 12.78 2.20
CA THR A 66 -2.76 12.56 2.81
C THR A 66 -2.76 12.90 4.31
N GLN A 67 -3.56 13.89 4.73
CA GLN A 67 -3.67 14.28 6.14
C GLN A 67 -4.20 13.14 7.01
N ASP A 68 -5.14 12.34 6.50
CA ASP A 68 -5.67 11.17 7.21
C ASP A 68 -4.63 10.08 7.41
N LEU A 69 -3.57 10.08 6.59
CA LEU A 69 -2.54 9.06 6.55
C LEU A 69 -1.25 9.51 7.24
N GLN A 70 -1.25 10.62 7.99
CA GLN A 70 -0.07 11.14 8.69
C GLN A 70 0.54 10.16 9.70
N PHE A 71 -0.24 9.18 10.18
CA PHE A 71 0.25 8.10 11.03
C PHE A 71 1.20 7.15 10.28
N LEU A 72 1.17 7.13 8.94
CA LEU A 72 2.17 6.45 8.11
C LEU A 72 3.46 7.28 8.15
N GLN A 73 4.28 7.04 9.15
CA GLN A 73 5.54 7.74 9.33
C GLN A 73 6.54 7.34 8.26
N LYS A 74 7.21 8.33 7.68
CA LYS A 74 8.42 8.10 6.87
C LYS A 74 9.46 7.35 7.70
N GLY A 75 10.12 6.38 7.08
CA GLY A 75 11.10 5.55 7.76
C GLY A 75 12.38 6.29 8.13
N ASP A 76 12.88 5.97 9.31
CA ASP A 76 14.28 6.09 9.71
C ASP A 76 15.15 5.04 8.99
N HIS A 77 16.42 4.97 9.35
CA HIS A 77 17.29 3.85 8.99
C HIS A 77 16.67 2.57 9.57
N ASP A 78 16.51 1.51 8.77
CA ASP A 78 15.90 0.21 9.11
C ASP A 78 14.39 0.00 8.80
N LYS A 79 13.78 0.90 8.00
CA LYS A 79 12.51 0.61 7.32
C LYS A 79 12.68 0.41 5.83
N ILE A 80 11.86 -0.48 5.27
CA ILE A 80 11.74 -0.70 3.83
C ILE A 80 10.57 0.10 3.26
N PHE A 81 10.82 0.84 2.19
CA PHE A 81 9.76 1.43 1.40
C PHE A 81 9.11 0.36 0.53
N VAL A 82 7.78 0.40 0.45
CA VAL A 82 7.00 -0.56 -0.36
C VAL A 82 6.29 0.13 -1.53
N GLY A 83 5.90 1.39 -1.35
CA GLY A 83 5.19 2.14 -2.37
C GLY A 83 4.31 3.24 -1.78
N HIS A 84 3.40 3.74 -2.60
CA HIS A 84 2.45 4.79 -2.22
C HIS A 84 1.03 4.22 -2.11
N ILE A 85 0.22 4.82 -1.23
CA ILE A 85 -1.21 4.49 -1.13
C ILE A 85 -1.92 4.95 -2.40
N ARG A 86 -2.83 4.12 -2.92
CA ARG A 86 -3.77 4.51 -3.98
C ARG A 86 -5.19 4.62 -3.43
N SER A 87 -5.93 5.59 -3.92
CA SER A 87 -7.36 5.74 -3.70
C SER A 87 -8.08 5.70 -5.04
N GLY A 88 -8.75 4.58 -5.34
CA GLY A 88 -9.30 4.33 -6.68
C GLY A 88 -8.18 4.21 -7.73
N SER A 89 -8.27 5.05 -8.77
CA SER A 89 -7.25 5.17 -9.83
C SER A 89 -6.15 6.18 -9.50
N LYS A 90 -6.27 6.97 -8.43
CA LYS A 90 -5.32 8.02 -8.08
C LYS A 90 -4.29 7.52 -7.06
N VAL A 91 -3.02 7.74 -7.34
CA VAL A 91 -1.93 7.54 -6.38
C VAL A 91 -1.79 8.78 -5.50
N LEU A 92 -1.75 8.58 -4.18
CA LEU A 92 -1.47 9.63 -3.21
C LEU A 92 0.05 9.70 -3.02
N THR A 93 0.72 10.51 -3.83
CA THR A 93 2.19 10.61 -3.87
C THR A 93 2.83 10.99 -2.54
N ASN A 94 2.10 11.69 -1.68
CA ASN A 94 2.59 12.12 -0.37
C ASN A 94 2.21 11.16 0.76
N ALA A 95 1.68 9.97 0.43
CA ALA A 95 1.32 8.93 1.38
C ALA A 95 2.14 7.67 1.10
N GLU A 96 3.38 7.69 1.59
CA GLU A 96 4.34 6.58 1.48
C GLU A 96 4.03 5.47 2.50
N VAL A 97 4.27 4.22 2.10
CA VAL A 97 4.15 3.04 2.96
C VAL A 97 5.55 2.53 3.27
N TRP A 98 5.90 2.60 4.55
CA TRP A 98 7.17 2.12 5.11
C TRP A 98 6.90 1.03 6.12
N LEU A 99 7.68 -0.04 6.06
CA LEU A 99 7.55 -1.16 6.98
C LEU A 99 8.86 -1.43 7.70
N ASP A 100 8.78 -1.83 8.96
CA ASP A 100 9.95 -2.19 9.78
C ASP A 100 10.60 -3.47 9.23
N ALA A 101 11.86 -3.36 8.80
CA ALA A 101 12.56 -4.45 8.13
C ALA A 101 12.72 -5.66 9.06
N PHE A 102 13.14 -5.44 10.31
CA PHE A 102 13.38 -6.52 11.26
C PHE A 102 12.09 -7.25 11.63
N LYS A 103 10.99 -6.52 11.89
CA LYS A 103 9.69 -7.12 12.21
C LYS A 103 9.13 -7.94 11.05
N ILE A 104 9.32 -7.47 9.82
CA ILE A 104 8.85 -8.22 8.65
C ILE A 104 9.68 -9.47 8.43
N PHE A 105 11.00 -9.33 8.35
CA PHE A 105 11.88 -10.44 7.95
C PHE A 105 12.19 -11.41 9.09
N SER A 106 11.80 -11.10 10.33
CA SER A 106 11.73 -12.08 11.43
C SER A 106 10.65 -13.15 11.21
N HIS A 107 9.75 -12.94 10.23
CA HIS A 107 8.74 -13.90 9.79
C HIS A 107 8.91 -14.20 8.30
N HIS A 108 8.38 -15.33 7.83
CA HIS A 108 8.38 -15.63 6.40
C HIS A 108 7.37 -14.76 5.64
N VAL A 109 7.81 -14.19 4.53
CA VAL A 109 6.99 -13.36 3.63
C VAL A 109 6.76 -14.10 2.32
N LEU A 110 5.51 -14.22 1.90
CA LEU A 110 5.12 -14.72 0.59
C LEU A 110 4.67 -13.54 -0.29
N ILE A 111 5.27 -13.40 -1.48
CA ILE A 111 4.87 -12.40 -2.49
C ILE A 111 4.23 -13.14 -3.68
N PRO A 112 2.92 -13.40 -3.66
CA PRO A 112 2.22 -14.04 -4.77
C PRO A 112 1.89 -12.99 -5.85
N ALA A 113 2.21 -13.28 -7.10
CA ALA A 113 1.88 -12.42 -8.23
C ALA A 113 1.87 -13.21 -9.54
N THR A 114 0.93 -12.90 -10.43
CA THR A 114 0.96 -13.39 -11.81
C THR A 114 1.97 -12.61 -12.66
N THR A 115 2.39 -13.19 -13.78
CA THR A 115 3.36 -12.56 -14.70
C THR A 115 2.89 -11.17 -15.11
N GLY A 116 3.82 -10.20 -15.11
CA GLY A 116 3.54 -8.81 -15.47
C GLY A 116 2.83 -7.97 -14.39
N ARG A 117 2.62 -8.51 -13.17
CA ARG A 117 1.99 -7.75 -12.06
C ARG A 117 2.97 -7.06 -11.12
N GLY A 118 4.25 -6.99 -11.50
CA GLY A 118 5.25 -6.21 -10.77
C GLY A 118 5.94 -6.93 -9.61
N LYS A 119 5.94 -8.28 -9.57
CA LYS A 119 6.66 -9.08 -8.57
C LYS A 119 8.13 -8.66 -8.44
N SER A 120 8.87 -8.73 -9.55
CA SER A 120 10.30 -8.43 -9.57
C SER A 120 10.56 -6.95 -9.27
N ASN A 121 9.64 -6.05 -9.63
CA ASN A 121 9.74 -4.64 -9.26
C ASN A 121 9.61 -4.43 -7.75
N LEU A 122 8.58 -5.03 -7.13
CA LEU A 122 8.40 -4.96 -5.68
C LEU A 122 9.60 -5.55 -4.92
N VAL A 123 10.10 -6.72 -5.36
CA VAL A 123 11.28 -7.35 -4.76
C VAL A 123 12.51 -6.45 -4.93
N LYS A 124 12.73 -5.86 -6.11
CA LYS A 124 13.83 -4.93 -6.35
C LYS A 124 13.75 -3.70 -5.44
N THR A 125 12.56 -3.11 -5.28
CA THR A 125 12.34 -1.98 -4.34
C THR A 125 12.69 -2.38 -2.91
N ILE A 126 12.21 -3.53 -2.44
CA ILE A 126 12.53 -4.03 -1.10
C ILE A 126 14.04 -4.21 -0.92
N LEU A 127 14.71 -4.89 -1.85
CA LEU A 127 16.16 -5.13 -1.79
C LEU A 127 16.96 -3.82 -1.84
N TYR A 128 16.53 -2.86 -2.66
CA TYR A 128 17.14 -1.53 -2.75
C TYR A 128 17.11 -0.81 -1.39
N HIS A 129 15.97 -0.83 -0.69
CA HIS A 129 15.90 -0.23 0.64
C HIS A 129 16.63 -1.02 1.72
N LEU A 130 16.73 -2.34 1.59
CA LEU A 130 17.52 -3.18 2.50
C LEU A 130 19.02 -2.87 2.44
N LEU A 131 19.56 -2.44 1.30
CA LEU A 131 20.95 -1.99 1.19
C LEU A 131 21.28 -0.78 2.09
N ASN A 132 20.25 -0.02 2.50
CA ASN A 132 20.38 1.10 3.42
C ASN A 132 20.16 0.72 4.89
N SER A 133 19.86 -0.56 5.19
CA SER A 133 19.67 -1.06 6.55
C SER A 133 20.92 -1.79 7.02
N ASN A 134 21.29 -1.57 8.28
CA ASN A 134 22.40 -2.27 8.93
C ASN A 134 21.92 -3.44 9.79
N ARG A 135 20.62 -3.75 9.79
CA ARG A 135 20.03 -4.79 10.65
C ARG A 135 19.73 -6.10 9.94
N VAL A 136 19.52 -6.08 8.63
CA VAL A 136 19.04 -7.24 7.87
C VAL A 136 19.92 -7.48 6.66
N GLY A 137 20.42 -8.72 6.53
CA GLY A 137 21.08 -9.19 5.33
C GLY A 137 20.16 -9.97 4.40
N ALA A 138 20.47 -9.93 3.11
CA ALA A 138 19.72 -10.59 2.07
C ALA A 138 20.63 -11.49 1.23
N LEU A 139 20.24 -12.76 1.08
CA LEU A 139 20.77 -13.66 0.06
C LEU A 139 19.69 -13.88 -1.00
N VAL A 140 19.98 -13.49 -2.24
CA VAL A 140 19.03 -13.53 -3.36
C VAL A 140 19.46 -14.62 -4.32
N LEU A 141 18.57 -15.58 -4.55
CA LEU A 141 18.73 -16.59 -5.60
C LEU A 141 18.08 -16.06 -6.89
N ASP A 142 18.89 -15.46 -7.75
CA ASP A 142 18.45 -14.78 -8.97
C ASP A 142 18.59 -15.70 -10.19
N ALA A 143 17.57 -16.52 -10.43
CA ALA A 143 17.56 -17.48 -11.54
C ALA A 143 17.57 -16.79 -12.92
N HIS A 144 17.03 -15.58 -13.02
CA HIS A 144 16.79 -14.87 -14.28
C HIS A 144 17.63 -13.59 -14.44
N ASN A 145 18.52 -13.29 -13.48
CA ASN A 145 19.39 -12.12 -13.49
C ASN A 145 18.60 -10.79 -13.55
N GLU A 146 17.49 -10.72 -12.83
CA GLU A 146 16.58 -9.56 -12.84
C GLU A 146 17.02 -8.43 -11.90
N TYR A 147 17.84 -8.74 -10.90
CA TYR A 147 18.08 -7.84 -9.76
C TYR A 147 19.46 -7.17 -9.79
N TYR A 148 20.51 -7.91 -10.17
CA TYR A 148 21.88 -7.40 -10.11
C TYR A 148 22.12 -6.17 -11.01
N GLY A 149 21.61 -6.20 -12.25
CA GLY A 149 21.78 -5.14 -13.25
C GLY A 149 23.02 -5.34 -14.13
N GLN A 150 23.12 -6.45 -14.86
CA GLN A 150 24.28 -6.64 -15.76
C GLN A 150 24.27 -5.69 -16.97
N LYS A 151 23.11 -5.53 -17.62
CA LYS A 151 22.95 -4.72 -18.84
C LYS A 151 22.40 -3.32 -18.58
N ASP A 152 21.55 -3.19 -17.57
CA ASP A 152 20.89 -1.95 -17.17
C ASP A 152 21.20 -1.63 -15.70
N ILE A 153 20.79 -0.44 -15.26
CA ILE A 153 20.87 -0.03 -13.85
C ILE A 153 20.19 -1.08 -12.96
N GLY A 154 20.90 -1.55 -11.93
CA GLY A 154 20.38 -2.51 -10.96
C GLY A 154 20.91 -2.29 -9.55
N LEU A 155 20.81 -3.32 -8.71
CA LEU A 155 21.21 -3.22 -7.31
C LEU A 155 22.72 -2.98 -7.12
N LYS A 156 23.55 -3.37 -8.09
CA LYS A 156 25.01 -3.11 -8.08
C LYS A 156 25.34 -1.60 -8.11
N ASP A 157 24.44 -0.79 -8.68
CA ASP A 157 24.64 0.64 -8.90
C ASP A 157 24.11 1.49 -7.73
N HIS A 158 23.72 0.84 -6.63
CA HIS A 158 23.23 1.53 -5.44
C HIS A 158 24.35 2.39 -4.81
N PRO A 159 24.09 3.67 -4.47
CA PRO A 159 25.12 4.61 -4.01
C PRO A 159 25.73 4.25 -2.66
N ILE A 160 24.99 3.54 -1.81
CA ILE A 160 25.45 3.00 -0.54
C ILE A 160 25.69 1.51 -0.70
N GLN A 161 26.94 1.10 -0.56
CA GLN A 161 27.32 -0.30 -0.67
C GLN A 161 27.42 -0.90 0.74
N GLY A 162 26.27 -1.13 1.37
CA GLY A 162 26.21 -1.94 2.59
C GLY A 162 26.61 -3.38 2.29
N THR A 163 27.40 -4.00 3.16
CA THR A 163 27.96 -5.37 3.01
C THR A 163 26.94 -6.50 3.11
N THR A 164 25.64 -6.20 3.07
CA THR A 164 24.58 -7.10 3.52
C THR A 164 23.78 -7.77 2.39
N LEU A 165 24.15 -7.58 1.11
CA LEU A 165 23.45 -8.21 -0.03
C LEU A 165 24.36 -9.17 -0.81
N TYR A 166 23.93 -10.43 -0.92
CA TYR A 166 24.55 -11.44 -1.76
C TYR A 166 23.58 -11.90 -2.83
N ILE A 167 24.00 -11.92 -4.09
CA ILE A 167 23.19 -12.41 -5.21
C ILE A 167 23.88 -13.62 -5.83
N ILE A 168 23.17 -14.74 -5.91
CA ILE A 168 23.62 -15.97 -6.55
C ILE A 168 22.81 -16.17 -7.82
N HIS A 169 23.49 -16.29 -8.97
CA HIS A 169 22.88 -16.64 -10.24
C HIS A 169 23.50 -17.95 -10.78
N PRO A 170 22.70 -18.93 -11.25
CA PRO A 170 23.20 -20.19 -11.81
C PRO A 170 24.31 -20.11 -12.88
N GLN A 171 24.39 -19.03 -13.66
CA GLN A 171 25.40 -18.88 -14.73
C GLN A 171 26.58 -17.98 -14.34
N THR A 172 26.53 -17.37 -13.15
CA THR A 172 27.56 -16.47 -12.66
C THR A 172 27.80 -16.76 -11.18
N HIS A 173 28.88 -17.47 -10.86
CA HIS A 173 29.42 -17.53 -9.51
C HIS A 173 30.09 -16.19 -9.15
N LEU A 174 29.35 -15.09 -9.26
CA LEU A 174 29.80 -13.79 -8.77
C LEU A 174 29.62 -13.82 -7.26
N ARG A 175 30.71 -14.09 -6.55
CA ARG A 175 30.76 -13.78 -5.12
C ARG A 175 30.84 -12.26 -5.03
N ALA A 176 29.94 -11.65 -4.29
CA ALA A 176 30.13 -10.30 -3.76
C ALA A 176 31.21 -10.31 -2.65
N ARG A 177 32.39 -10.86 -2.99
CA ARG A 177 33.65 -10.74 -2.25
C ARG A 177 34.72 -10.08 -3.11
N ASP A 178 34.51 -9.97 -4.43
CA ASP A 178 35.48 -9.37 -5.35
C ASP A 178 35.10 -7.95 -5.80
N ILE A 179 33.97 -7.41 -5.31
CA ILE A 179 33.59 -6.01 -5.45
C ILE A 179 32.89 -5.62 -4.16
N LEU A 180 33.70 -5.43 -3.10
CA LEU A 180 33.47 -4.60 -1.90
C LEU A 180 34.47 -4.93 -0.79
#